data_AF-A0A9P1C155-F1
#
_entry.id   AF-A0A9P1C155-F1
#
_cell.length_a   1.000
_cell.length_b   1.000
_cell.length_c   1.000
_cell.angle_alpha   90.00
_cell.angle_beta   90.00
_cell.angle_gamma   90.00
#
_symmetry.space_group_name_H-M   'P 1'
#
loop_
_entity.id
_entity.type
_entity.pdbx_description
1 polymer ?
#
loop_
_entity_poly.entity_id
_entity_poly.type
_entity_poly.pdbx_seq_one_letter_code
_entity_poly.pdbx_strand_id
1 'polypeptide(L)'
;MSSNLVRQVGFYVPPVLGALCFGYAASTLRGGEESQLRQQLQHEAEELDQRRLTWLQRPNRSVQYKASAIQEVHNRKALGPAGVLLNRGEATFVEAIGAIGATWSRCENSKQKDLHHIKTQEHVGPNKSSQFQGPAVPDSACSSSVQSLNRNPRNIGLLPDSLNGNCLFRKTAPTQSCAERYAEFLGCKQEARAIQRMSLAHGAQSLYAMASEASSVVLPYINSAVGGNVQTFAQMQSFAAVSQVMGGLFFGQSADRFGTRWALLTAHTAAMSSAFLVATARTQRSLFCAMVPLTMAHGFQASSQIAVHCSEPEDRSVAMGRISASYGLGFFAGTLVTAYAAQHLTPRQIAWGAVALEASVISSVLVFYPDGDDTVTSAQPASSFWDILKRPHVLSLVLSKAALSTAGGMLLGMVTQFAMDPFNFSTAQTSILMAYVGGAQLLSQTFVVPQLGSLKPWELRMFSTSSLLLPLVGLSVFGSTPLGYCMWMGPLAAAGYGGNTALGSLMSCLAPESESGSMVALGLAPLSLGFMVSPLLSSWVYQSFGFRMVPAVAATILCGAALAIEMIDSGEDVPPEDEICDSDDEDGQGMEQGFSVVRRESGDMGIFPKQYLRSETNG
;
A
#
# COMPACT_ATOMS: atom_id res chain seq x y z
N MET A 1 1.62 -48.80 1.57
CA MET A 1 2.59 -47.84 2.17
C MET A 1 2.43 -46.39 1.70
N SER A 2 1.40 -46.01 0.92
CA SER A 2 1.27 -44.66 0.35
C SER A 2 0.57 -43.61 1.23
N SER A 3 -0.24 -44.01 2.21
CA SER A 3 -1.06 -43.09 3.03
C SER A 3 -0.28 -42.24 4.04
N ASN A 4 0.86 -42.74 4.55
CA ASN A 4 1.67 -41.99 5.52
C ASN A 4 2.54 -40.92 4.88
N LEU A 5 2.98 -41.10 3.62
CA LEU A 5 3.85 -40.13 2.94
C LEU A 5 3.12 -38.81 2.66
N VAL A 6 1.88 -38.87 2.15
CA VAL A 6 1.04 -37.68 1.92
C VAL A 6 0.75 -36.96 3.25
N ARG A 7 0.56 -37.70 4.35
CA ARG A 7 0.29 -37.14 5.68
C ARG A 7 1.52 -36.49 6.32
N GLN A 8 2.72 -37.03 6.08
CA GLN A 8 3.98 -36.45 6.58
C GLN A 8 4.43 -35.25 5.73
N VAL A 9 4.32 -35.32 4.40
CA VAL A 9 4.65 -34.21 3.51
C VAL A 9 3.68 -33.03 3.73
N GLY A 10 2.37 -33.28 3.81
CA GLY A 10 1.36 -32.23 3.97
C GLY A 10 1.41 -31.46 5.30
N PHE A 11 1.97 -32.04 6.37
CA PHE A 11 1.99 -31.41 7.70
C PHE A 11 3.24 -30.56 7.96
N TYR A 12 4.39 -30.94 7.38
CA TYR A 12 5.67 -30.26 7.60
C TYR A 12 6.09 -29.32 6.46
N VAL A 13 5.63 -29.54 5.22
CA VAL A 13 6.02 -28.69 4.08
C VAL A 13 5.45 -27.26 4.17
N PRO A 14 4.18 -27.00 4.53
CA PRO A 14 3.66 -25.63 4.56
C PRO A 14 4.34 -24.72 5.62
N PRO A 15 4.57 -25.16 6.88
CA PRO A 15 5.29 -24.34 7.85
C PRO A 15 6.76 -24.11 7.47
N VAL A 16 7.43 -25.12 6.90
CA VAL A 16 8.82 -25.02 6.49
C VAL A 16 8.98 -24.14 5.25
N LEU A 17 8.09 -24.22 4.25
CA LEU A 17 8.07 -23.28 3.14
C LEU A 17 7.75 -21.86 3.60
N GLY A 18 6.80 -21.65 4.52
CA GLY A 18 6.54 -20.33 5.11
C GLY A 18 7.78 -19.75 5.78
N ALA A 19 8.41 -20.52 6.68
CA ALA A 19 9.63 -20.10 7.37
C ALA A 19 10.83 -19.89 6.43
N LEU A 20 10.98 -20.70 5.39
CA LEU A 20 12.03 -20.55 4.39
C LEU A 20 11.76 -19.36 3.45
N CYS A 21 10.52 -19.08 3.05
CA CYS A 21 10.20 -17.92 2.23
C CYS A 21 10.46 -16.60 2.99
N PHE A 22 10.04 -16.50 4.25
CA PHE A 22 10.32 -15.31 5.07
C PHE A 22 11.78 -15.23 5.53
N GLY A 23 12.42 -16.35 5.86
CA GLY A 23 13.85 -16.40 6.19
C GLY A 23 14.75 -16.04 4.99
N TYR A 24 14.42 -16.54 3.80
CA TYR A 24 15.13 -16.21 2.57
C TYR A 24 14.94 -14.73 2.22
N ALA A 25 13.69 -14.22 2.17
CA ALA A 25 13.42 -12.81 1.89
C ALA A 25 14.06 -11.85 2.90
N ALA A 26 14.09 -12.20 4.19
CA ALA A 26 14.79 -11.40 5.21
C ALA A 26 16.32 -11.48 5.11
N SER A 27 16.87 -12.52 4.45
CA SER A 27 18.31 -12.69 4.23
C SER A 27 18.80 -12.08 2.91
N THR A 28 18.02 -12.12 1.84
CA THR A 28 18.38 -11.51 0.55
C THR A 28 18.29 -9.99 0.59
N LEU A 29 17.32 -9.43 1.33
CA LEU A 29 17.21 -7.99 1.58
C LEU A 29 18.27 -7.43 2.55
N ARG A 30 19.19 -8.26 3.09
CA ARG A 30 20.26 -7.83 4.00
C ARG A 30 21.64 -8.28 3.54
N GLY A 31 22.25 -7.48 2.65
CA GLY A 31 23.72 -7.32 2.67
C GLY A 31 24.50 -7.36 1.36
N GLY A 32 23.86 -7.43 0.19
CA GLY A 32 24.56 -7.45 -1.11
C GLY A 32 24.00 -6.47 -2.13
N GLU A 33 22.75 -6.69 -2.54
CA GLU A 33 22.12 -5.97 -3.65
C GLU A 33 21.95 -4.48 -3.37
N GLU A 34 21.55 -4.07 -2.15
CA GLU A 34 21.39 -2.65 -1.82
C GLU A 34 22.70 -1.86 -1.92
N SER A 35 23.84 -2.46 -1.53
CA SER A 35 25.16 -1.83 -1.70
C SER A 35 25.58 -1.72 -3.16
N GLN A 36 25.24 -2.71 -4.00
CA GLN A 36 25.48 -2.64 -5.43
C GLN A 36 24.58 -1.59 -6.10
N LEU A 37 23.29 -1.56 -5.76
CA LEU A 37 22.33 -0.57 -6.26
C LEU A 37 22.77 0.86 -5.89
N ARG A 38 23.22 1.09 -4.65
CA ARG A 38 23.75 2.39 -4.22
C ARG A 38 25.01 2.77 -5.00
N GLN A 39 25.95 1.85 -5.22
CA GLN A 39 27.13 2.11 -6.05
C GLN A 39 26.77 2.41 -7.51
N GLN A 40 25.77 1.70 -8.06
CA GLN A 40 25.31 1.87 -9.43
C GLN A 40 24.62 3.23 -9.62
N LEU A 41 23.68 3.59 -8.73
CA LEU A 41 23.04 4.91 -8.70
C LEU A 41 24.05 6.06 -8.52
N GLN A 42 25.09 5.85 -7.70
CA GLN A 42 26.13 6.85 -7.46
C GLN A 42 27.05 7.02 -8.68
N HIS A 43 27.37 5.93 -9.39
CA HIS A 43 28.10 5.98 -10.66
C HIS A 43 27.30 6.65 -11.78
N GLU A 44 26.01 6.33 -11.92
CA GLU A 44 25.11 6.96 -12.89
C GLU A 44 24.94 8.47 -12.63
N ALA A 45 24.87 8.88 -11.36
CA ALA A 45 24.82 10.29 -10.98
C ALA A 45 26.12 11.04 -11.35
N GLU A 46 27.29 10.44 -11.12
CA GLU A 46 28.59 10.99 -11.53
C GLU A 46 28.73 11.07 -13.05
N GLU A 47 28.25 10.07 -13.80
CA GLU A 47 28.27 10.10 -15.26
C GLU A 47 27.35 11.19 -15.83
N LEU A 48 26.14 11.35 -15.25
CA LEU A 48 25.21 12.42 -15.64
C LEU A 48 25.79 13.82 -15.38
N ASP A 49 26.45 14.04 -14.24
CA ASP A 49 27.08 15.34 -13.96
C ASP A 49 28.32 15.57 -14.85
N GLN A 50 29.11 14.53 -15.18
CA GLN A 50 30.18 14.67 -16.20
C GLN A 50 29.62 15.00 -17.59
N ARG A 51 28.60 14.29 -18.07
CA ARG A 51 27.95 14.59 -19.37
C ARG A 51 27.42 16.02 -19.40
N ARG A 52 26.84 16.49 -18.29
CA ARG A 52 26.40 17.87 -18.09
C ARG A 52 27.55 18.87 -18.11
N LEU A 53 28.65 18.62 -17.40
CA LEU A 53 29.84 19.48 -17.39
C LEU A 53 30.48 19.57 -18.79
N THR A 54 30.61 18.45 -19.50
CA THR A 54 31.08 18.40 -20.90
C THR A 54 30.14 19.17 -21.84
N TRP A 55 28.83 19.14 -21.61
CA TRP A 55 27.86 19.93 -22.37
C TRP A 55 27.98 21.43 -22.08
N LEU A 56 28.17 21.82 -20.82
CA LEU A 56 28.39 23.21 -20.39
C LEU A 56 29.68 23.82 -20.96
N GLN A 57 30.71 23.00 -21.21
CA GLN A 57 32.01 23.44 -21.73
C GLN A 57 32.07 23.65 -23.26
N ARG A 58 31.00 23.38 -24.02
CA ARG A 58 31.02 23.53 -25.49
C ARG A 58 31.10 25.01 -25.93
N PRO A 59 32.18 25.45 -26.61
CA PRO A 59 32.44 26.85 -26.89
C PRO A 59 31.84 27.31 -28.23
N ASN A 60 30.51 27.33 -28.33
CA ASN A 60 29.77 28.26 -29.19
C ASN A 60 28.27 28.10 -28.92
N ARG A 61 27.62 29.14 -28.44
CA ARG A 61 26.16 29.17 -28.28
C ARG A 61 25.67 30.57 -28.62
N SER A 62 24.86 30.66 -29.67
CA SER A 62 24.07 31.85 -29.94
C SER A 62 22.87 31.83 -29.00
N VAL A 63 22.79 32.85 -28.14
CA VAL A 63 21.55 33.15 -27.41
C VAL A 63 20.45 33.36 -28.44
N GLN A 64 19.39 32.56 -28.39
CA GLN A 64 18.32 32.63 -29.40
C GLN A 64 17.19 33.58 -29.01
N TYR A 65 16.84 33.67 -27.71
CA TYR A 65 15.72 34.48 -27.25
C TYR A 65 15.98 35.20 -25.91
N LYS A 66 15.26 36.29 -25.68
CA LYS A 66 15.13 36.96 -24.39
C LYS A 66 13.81 36.52 -23.75
N ALA A 67 13.77 36.39 -22.43
CA ALA A 67 12.56 36.00 -21.70
C ALA A 67 12.53 36.61 -20.30
N SER A 68 11.33 36.86 -19.78
CA SER A 68 11.10 37.32 -18.42
C SER A 68 10.45 36.25 -17.53
N ALA A 69 10.85 36.23 -16.25
CA ALA A 69 10.31 35.29 -15.26
C ALA A 69 8.92 35.73 -14.79
N ILE A 70 7.90 34.89 -15.00
CA ILE A 70 6.50 35.25 -14.74
C ILE A 70 6.01 34.95 -13.32
N GLN A 71 6.65 34.02 -12.61
CA GLN A 71 6.24 33.57 -11.27
C GLN A 71 7.43 33.12 -10.42
N GLU A 72 7.43 33.47 -9.14
CA GLU A 72 8.36 32.94 -8.13
C GLU A 72 7.76 31.70 -7.44
N VAL A 73 8.58 30.66 -7.25
CA VAL A 73 8.16 29.41 -6.60
C VAL A 73 8.95 29.20 -5.30
N HIS A 74 8.25 29.41 -4.17
CA HIS A 74 8.62 29.10 -2.79
C HIS A 74 9.94 29.65 -2.23
N ASN A 75 9.86 30.10 -0.97
CA ASN A 75 11.00 30.57 -0.18
C ASN A 75 11.87 29.40 0.37
N ARG A 76 12.21 28.46 -0.52
CA ARG A 76 13.11 27.30 -0.31
C ARG A 76 13.96 27.14 -1.57
N LYS A 77 15.25 26.81 -1.41
CA LYS A 77 16.17 26.61 -2.54
C LYS A 77 15.64 25.55 -3.49
N ALA A 78 15.18 25.96 -4.68
CA ALA A 78 14.79 25.05 -5.73
C ALA A 78 16.04 24.33 -6.28
N LEU A 79 16.05 23.00 -6.19
CA LEU A 79 17.09 22.15 -6.81
C LEU A 79 16.83 21.98 -8.31
N GLY A 80 16.91 23.10 -9.04
CA GLY A 80 17.46 23.06 -10.38
C GLY A 80 18.98 22.89 -10.29
N PRO A 81 19.68 22.26 -11.25
CA PRO A 81 21.09 21.87 -11.09
C PRO A 81 22.10 23.00 -10.82
N ALA A 82 21.71 24.28 -10.88
CA ALA A 82 22.55 25.43 -10.59
C ALA A 82 21.99 26.39 -9.51
N GLY A 83 20.83 26.10 -8.91
CA GLY A 83 20.30 26.86 -7.75
C GLY A 83 20.08 28.36 -7.96
N VAL A 84 20.00 28.84 -9.20
CA VAL A 84 19.75 30.26 -9.52
C VAL A 84 18.31 30.60 -9.17
N LEU A 85 18.11 31.68 -8.41
CA LEU A 85 16.79 32.23 -8.11
C LEU A 85 16.53 33.39 -9.09
N LEU A 86 15.37 33.39 -9.75
CA LEU A 86 14.90 34.47 -10.60
C LEU A 86 13.74 35.17 -9.90
N ASN A 87 13.80 36.49 -9.80
CA ASN A 87 12.70 37.28 -9.26
C ASN A 87 11.69 37.59 -10.37
N ARG A 88 10.43 37.81 -10.00
CA ARG A 88 9.37 38.10 -10.96
C ARG A 88 9.64 39.40 -11.74
N GLY A 89 9.59 39.32 -13.06
CA GLY A 89 9.88 40.45 -13.96
C GLY A 89 11.36 40.65 -14.29
N GLU A 90 12.27 39.78 -13.83
CA GLU A 90 13.66 39.83 -14.23
C GLU A 90 13.86 39.30 -15.67
N ALA A 91 14.59 40.04 -16.49
CA ALA A 91 14.92 39.69 -17.87
C ALA A 91 16.15 38.78 -17.95
N THR A 92 16.07 37.77 -18.80
CA THR A 92 17.11 36.74 -18.95
C THR A 92 17.22 36.25 -20.38
N PHE A 93 18.34 35.59 -20.70
CA PHE A 93 18.60 34.99 -22.00
C PHE A 93 18.34 33.49 -21.96
N VAL A 94 17.68 32.95 -22.99
CA VAL A 94 17.23 31.55 -23.00
C VAL A 94 17.79 30.79 -24.20
N GLU A 95 18.35 29.62 -23.93
CA GLU A 95 18.78 28.64 -24.91
C GLU A 95 17.87 27.40 -24.82
N ALA A 96 17.22 27.04 -25.92
CA ALA A 96 16.41 25.84 -26.00
C ALA A 96 17.31 24.59 -26.04
N ILE A 97 17.05 23.62 -25.16
CA ILE A 97 17.67 22.30 -25.24
C ILE A 97 16.81 21.45 -26.20
N GLY A 98 17.36 21.14 -27.38
CA GLY A 98 16.80 20.07 -28.23
C GLY A 98 16.80 18.74 -27.48
N ALA A 99 15.69 18.00 -27.53
CA ALA A 99 15.41 16.88 -26.64
C ALA A 99 16.52 15.81 -26.64
N ILE A 100 17.26 15.73 -25.53
CA ILE A 100 18.10 14.60 -25.17
C ILE A 100 17.45 13.98 -23.93
N GLY A 101 17.08 12.71 -24.01
CA GLY A 101 16.18 12.05 -23.07
C GLY A 101 16.62 12.16 -21.62
N ALA A 102 15.83 12.89 -20.83
CA ALA A 102 15.96 12.94 -19.37
C ALA A 102 15.04 11.86 -18.75
N THR A 103 15.59 10.68 -18.51
CA THR A 103 14.96 9.67 -17.65
C THR A 103 14.94 10.19 -16.22
N TRP A 104 13.78 10.69 -15.78
CA TRP A 104 13.56 11.12 -14.39
C TRP A 104 13.45 9.90 -13.47
N SER A 105 14.55 9.52 -12.83
CA SER A 105 14.50 8.63 -11.66
C SER A 105 14.18 9.43 -10.39
N ARG A 106 13.33 8.84 -9.55
CA ARG A 106 12.73 9.44 -8.37
C ARG A 106 13.78 9.60 -7.27
N CYS A 107 14.19 10.82 -6.93
CA CYS A 107 15.23 11.06 -5.93
C CYS A 107 14.63 11.62 -4.63
N GLU A 108 14.78 10.86 -3.54
CA GLU A 108 14.22 11.14 -2.21
C GLU A 108 15.09 12.14 -1.43
N ASN A 109 14.46 13.05 -0.69
CA ASN A 109 15.16 14.07 0.09
C ASN A 109 15.72 13.49 1.41
N SER A 110 17.02 13.17 1.44
CA SER A 110 17.76 13.04 2.70
C SER A 110 18.38 14.39 3.11
N LYS A 111 17.90 14.97 4.21
CA LYS A 111 18.50 16.16 4.82
C LYS A 111 19.80 15.79 5.53
N GLN A 112 20.94 16.01 4.89
CA GLN A 112 22.21 16.04 5.60
C GLN A 112 22.38 17.39 6.31
N LYS A 113 22.47 17.34 7.64
CA LYS A 113 22.87 18.48 8.48
C LYS A 113 24.39 18.69 8.43
N ASP A 114 24.77 19.91 8.77
CA ASP A 114 26.10 20.36 9.18
C ASP A 114 27.19 20.42 8.09
N LEU A 115 27.47 21.65 7.62
CA LEU A 115 28.82 22.21 7.78
C LEU A 115 28.81 23.75 7.82
N HIS A 116 29.64 24.28 8.73
CA HIS A 116 29.83 25.71 9.04
C HIS A 116 30.91 26.35 8.16
N HIS A 117 31.03 27.69 8.28
CA HIS A 117 31.92 28.62 7.55
C HIS A 117 31.44 28.89 6.11
N ILE A 118 31.47 30.13 5.58
CA ILE A 118 32.36 31.27 5.82
C ILE A 118 31.58 32.61 5.85
N LYS A 119 31.95 33.53 6.76
CA LYS A 119 31.81 35.00 6.62
C LYS A 119 32.98 35.66 7.38
N THR A 120 34.01 36.11 6.66
CA THR A 120 34.29 37.50 6.19
C THR A 120 34.87 38.44 7.26
N GLN A 121 36.02 39.04 6.94
CA GLN A 121 36.76 40.04 7.72
C GLN A 121 36.19 41.47 7.56
N GLU A 122 36.92 42.45 8.12
CA GLU A 122 36.81 43.92 8.00
C GLU A 122 35.77 44.62 8.92
N HIS A 123 36.06 45.75 9.58
CA HIS A 123 37.35 46.39 9.94
C HIS A 123 37.14 47.48 11.04
N VAL A 124 38.20 47.82 11.81
CA VAL A 124 38.46 49.11 12.55
C VAL A 124 37.35 49.67 13.50
N GLY A 125 37.59 49.77 14.81
CA GLY A 125 38.20 50.95 15.44
C GLY A 125 37.92 51.06 16.96
N PRO A 126 38.60 51.96 17.74
CA PRO A 126 39.10 51.57 19.08
C PRO A 126 38.55 52.33 20.33
N ASN A 127 39.06 51.88 21.50
CA ASN A 127 39.11 52.52 22.84
C ASN A 127 37.85 52.51 23.76
N LYS A 128 37.94 51.80 24.91
CA LYS A 128 38.22 52.41 26.24
C LYS A 128 38.39 51.38 27.38
N SER A 129 38.93 51.84 28.50
CA SER A 129 39.42 51.08 29.66
C SER A 129 38.53 51.20 30.92
N SER A 130 38.48 50.14 31.74
CA SER A 130 38.39 50.12 33.24
C SER A 130 38.17 48.65 33.67
N GLN A 131 39.06 48.02 34.45
CA GLN A 131 39.14 48.04 35.92
C GLN A 131 37.85 47.66 36.65
N PHE A 132 37.85 46.50 37.33
CA PHE A 132 37.70 46.42 38.80
C PHE A 132 38.25 45.07 39.36
N GLN A 133 38.52 45.02 40.66
CA GLN A 133 39.31 43.97 41.34
C GLN A 133 38.43 42.88 42.01
N GLY A 134 39.03 41.73 42.37
CA GLY A 134 38.41 40.67 43.22
C GLY A 134 38.46 40.99 44.72
N PRO A 135 38.77 40.05 45.65
CA PRO A 135 38.99 38.59 45.54
C PRO A 135 38.29 37.76 46.68
N ALA A 136 38.53 36.42 46.78
CA ALA A 136 38.84 35.68 48.04
C ALA A 136 38.81 34.13 47.92
N VAL A 137 39.63 33.47 48.74
CA VAL A 137 40.04 32.03 48.84
C VAL A 137 40.42 31.81 50.35
N PRO A 138 40.36 30.65 51.08
CA PRO A 138 40.83 29.30 50.66
C PRO A 138 40.22 27.98 51.26
N ASP A 139 40.64 26.85 50.66
CA ASP A 139 41.08 25.53 51.20
C ASP A 139 40.33 24.65 52.24
N SER A 140 40.21 23.36 51.90
CA SER A 140 40.70 22.15 52.65
C SER A 140 40.23 20.85 51.93
N ALA A 141 40.93 19.72 51.73
CA ALA A 141 42.20 19.08 52.14
C ALA A 141 42.00 17.79 53.00
N CYS A 142 42.71 16.71 52.63
CA CYS A 142 42.90 15.41 53.36
C CYS A 142 41.70 14.40 53.40
N SER A 143 41.89 13.06 53.46
CA SER A 143 43.08 12.17 53.30
C SER A 143 42.68 10.66 53.21
N SER A 144 43.69 9.75 53.25
CA SER A 144 43.66 8.25 53.35
C SER A 144 43.47 7.48 52.02
N SER A 145 44.49 6.82 51.40
CA SER A 145 45.31 5.62 51.76
C SER A 145 44.56 4.29 51.55
N VAL A 146 45.11 3.24 50.91
CA VAL A 146 46.31 2.44 51.27
C VAL A 146 47.00 1.78 50.04
N GLN A 147 48.25 1.32 50.22
CA GLN A 147 49.19 0.76 49.24
C GLN A 147 48.99 -0.73 48.90
N SER A 148 49.49 -1.17 47.73
CA SER A 148 50.50 -2.26 47.64
C SER A 148 51.15 -2.39 46.24
N LEU A 149 52.48 -2.19 46.17
CA LEU A 149 53.53 -3.05 45.57
C LEU A 149 53.16 -3.94 44.33
N ASN A 150 53.98 -4.07 43.27
CA ASN A 150 55.44 -4.26 43.33
C ASN A 150 56.19 -3.99 41.98
N ARG A 151 57.47 -3.63 42.10
CA ARG A 151 58.68 -3.69 41.21
C ARG A 151 58.64 -4.47 39.87
N ASN A 152 59.51 -4.25 38.85
CA ASN A 152 60.45 -3.17 38.41
C ASN A 152 60.98 -3.55 36.96
N PRO A 153 62.11 -3.08 36.35
CA PRO A 153 62.09 -2.59 34.94
C PRO A 153 63.12 -3.24 33.97
N ARG A 154 63.18 -2.81 32.68
CA ARG A 154 64.40 -2.26 31.99
C ARG A 154 64.36 -2.24 30.44
N ASN A 155 65.16 -1.31 29.89
CA ASN A 155 65.73 -1.17 28.53
C ASN A 155 64.73 -0.87 27.37
N ILE A 156 64.75 0.32 26.73
CA ILE A 156 65.80 1.03 25.94
C ILE A 156 66.01 0.37 24.56
N GLY A 157 65.60 1.09 23.49
CA GLY A 157 65.79 0.69 22.08
C GLY A 157 65.20 1.70 21.09
N LEU A 158 66.08 2.43 20.42
CA LEU A 158 65.88 3.50 19.42
C LEU A 158 64.87 3.22 18.27
N LEU A 159 64.23 4.30 17.79
CA LEU A 159 63.56 4.49 16.48
C LEU A 159 64.57 4.34 15.30
N PRO A 160 64.16 4.05 14.02
CA PRO A 160 63.10 4.80 13.31
C PRO A 160 62.19 4.06 12.30
N ASP A 161 61.12 4.78 11.92
CA ASP A 161 60.38 4.81 10.64
C ASP A 161 60.10 3.52 9.84
N SER A 162 58.85 3.05 9.91
CA SER A 162 57.89 2.99 8.77
C SER A 162 56.64 2.16 9.13
N LEU A 163 55.63 2.17 8.25
CA LEU A 163 54.33 1.49 8.36
C LEU A 163 53.30 2.15 9.30
N ASN A 164 52.64 3.19 8.77
CA ASN A 164 51.30 3.58 9.19
C ASN A 164 50.34 2.37 9.11
N GLY A 165 49.69 2.03 10.22
CA GLY A 165 48.75 0.91 10.29
C GLY A 165 47.73 1.07 11.42
N ASN A 166 46.54 1.59 11.06
CA ASN A 166 45.24 1.37 11.70
C ASN A 166 45.16 1.35 13.24
N CYS A 167 44.58 2.42 13.81
CA CYS A 167 43.51 2.27 14.81
C CYS A 167 42.64 3.54 14.89
N LEU A 168 41.70 3.67 13.94
CA LEU A 168 40.64 4.67 14.03
C LEU A 168 39.74 4.39 15.24
N PHE A 169 39.50 5.40 16.07
CA PHE A 169 38.45 5.40 17.08
C PHE A 169 37.09 5.24 16.40
N ARG A 170 36.57 4.01 16.35
CA ARG A 170 35.22 3.70 15.88
C ARG A 170 34.24 4.22 16.93
N LYS A 171 33.74 5.45 16.75
CA LYS A 171 32.54 5.94 17.45
C LYS A 171 31.43 4.90 17.21
N THR A 172 31.06 4.18 18.25
CA THR A 172 29.88 3.32 18.24
C THR A 172 28.66 4.21 18.03
N ALA A 173 27.89 3.93 16.98
CA ALA A 173 26.58 4.56 16.79
C ALA A 173 25.71 4.31 18.03
N PRO A 174 24.83 5.26 18.42
CA PRO A 174 23.93 5.05 19.54
C PRO A 174 23.07 3.81 19.26
N THR A 175 23.03 2.88 20.22
CA THR A 175 22.19 1.68 20.12
C THR A 175 20.73 2.08 20.19
N GLN A 176 20.02 2.07 19.05
CA GLN A 176 18.56 2.28 19.01
C GLN A 176 17.87 1.42 20.07
N SER A 177 16.95 2.01 20.82
CA SER A 177 16.19 1.31 21.84
C SER A 177 15.28 0.24 21.23
N CYS A 178 14.82 -0.70 22.07
CA CYS A 178 13.87 -1.73 21.62
C CYS A 178 12.55 -1.11 21.14
N ALA A 179 12.11 -0.02 21.79
CA ALA A 179 10.89 0.71 21.41
C ALA A 179 11.04 1.40 20.04
N GLU A 180 12.19 2.03 19.76
CA GLU A 180 12.46 2.65 18.45
C GLU A 180 12.37 1.64 17.31
N ARG A 181 13.04 0.49 17.43
CA ARG A 181 13.00 -0.57 16.40
C ARG A 181 11.62 -1.18 16.22
N TYR A 182 10.84 -1.26 17.30
CA TYR A 182 9.48 -1.76 17.22
C TYR A 182 8.55 -0.72 16.57
N ALA A 183 8.69 0.56 16.88
CA ALA A 183 7.99 1.64 16.19
C ALA A 183 8.31 1.67 14.68
N GLU A 184 9.59 1.53 14.33
CA GLU A 184 10.08 1.44 12.94
C GLU A 184 9.54 0.19 12.21
N PHE A 185 9.46 -0.96 12.89
CA PHE A 185 8.83 -2.18 12.37
C PHE A 185 7.31 -2.05 12.19
N LEU A 186 6.64 -1.25 13.00
CA LEU A 186 5.21 -0.96 12.85
C LEU A 186 4.94 0.13 11.81
N GLY A 187 5.88 1.07 11.62
CA GLY A 187 5.72 2.24 10.75
C GLY A 187 4.98 3.37 11.48
N CYS A 188 5.24 3.51 12.78
CA CYS A 188 4.56 4.46 13.64
C CYS A 188 5.52 5.37 14.38
N LYS A 189 4.99 6.50 14.86
CA LYS A 189 5.70 7.48 15.68
C LYS A 189 6.30 6.80 16.91
N GLN A 190 7.48 7.26 17.32
CA GLN A 190 8.23 6.73 18.47
C GLN A 190 7.62 7.16 19.84
N GLU A 191 6.31 7.35 19.88
CA GLU A 191 5.54 7.66 21.07
C GLU A 191 4.94 6.38 21.65
N ALA A 192 5.06 6.17 22.97
CA ALA A 192 4.52 4.98 23.63
C ALA A 192 3.02 4.75 23.34
N ARG A 193 2.22 5.82 23.22
CA ARG A 193 0.80 5.76 22.85
C ARG A 193 0.59 5.31 21.40
N ALA A 194 1.35 5.86 20.45
CA ALA A 194 1.26 5.50 19.04
C ALA A 194 1.65 4.02 18.82
N ILE A 195 2.73 3.57 19.45
CA ILE A 195 3.16 2.16 19.47
C ILE A 195 2.03 1.27 20.02
N GLN A 196 1.50 1.58 21.21
CA GLN A 196 0.46 0.80 21.87
C GLN A 196 -0.84 0.71 21.04
N ARG A 197 -1.30 1.83 20.47
CA ARG A 197 -2.48 1.87 19.58
C ARG A 197 -2.27 1.03 18.32
N MET A 198 -1.09 1.14 17.71
CA MET A 198 -0.72 0.39 16.52
C MET A 198 -0.64 -1.13 16.81
N SER A 199 0.02 -1.54 17.89
CA SER A 199 0.06 -2.95 18.34
C SER A 199 -1.34 -3.52 18.57
N LEU A 200 -2.24 -2.74 19.19
CA LEU A 200 -3.64 -3.14 19.38
C LEU A 200 -4.39 -3.22 18.05
N ALA A 201 -4.17 -2.30 17.10
CA ALA A 201 -4.76 -2.36 15.77
C ALA A 201 -4.31 -3.62 15.00
N HIS A 202 -3.01 -3.98 15.02
CA HIS A 202 -2.54 -5.22 14.41
C HIS A 202 -3.17 -6.47 15.04
N GLY A 203 -3.21 -6.54 16.38
CA GLY A 203 -3.82 -7.68 17.09
C GLY A 203 -5.32 -7.80 16.83
N ALA A 204 -6.05 -6.68 16.92
CA ALA A 204 -7.46 -6.58 16.58
C ALA A 204 -7.73 -7.01 15.13
N GLN A 205 -6.91 -6.55 14.18
CA GLN A 205 -7.08 -6.86 12.77
C GLN A 205 -6.85 -8.33 12.43
N SER A 206 -5.84 -8.96 13.03
CA SER A 206 -5.59 -10.39 12.83
C SER A 206 -6.69 -11.27 13.46
N LEU A 207 -7.21 -10.89 14.64
CA LEU A 207 -8.29 -11.61 15.30
C LEU A 207 -9.64 -11.42 14.57
N TYR A 208 -9.92 -10.23 14.05
CA TYR A 208 -11.07 -9.94 13.18
C TYR A 208 -11.06 -10.79 11.91
N ALA A 209 -9.93 -10.85 11.22
CA ALA A 209 -9.79 -11.70 10.02
C ALA A 209 -10.06 -13.18 10.35
N MET A 210 -9.58 -13.65 11.51
CA MET A 210 -9.81 -15.01 11.97
C MET A 210 -11.30 -15.28 12.31
N ALA A 211 -11.97 -14.34 12.99
CA ALA A 211 -13.38 -14.46 13.35
C ALA A 211 -14.32 -14.34 12.13
N SER A 212 -13.99 -13.44 11.18
CA SER A 212 -14.63 -13.32 9.87
C SER A 212 -14.59 -14.64 9.12
N GLU A 213 -13.41 -15.24 8.94
CA GLU A 213 -13.30 -16.44 8.11
C GLU A 213 -13.85 -17.70 8.79
N ALA A 214 -13.74 -17.80 10.12
CA ALA A 214 -14.47 -18.82 10.88
C ALA A 214 -15.98 -18.73 10.60
N SER A 215 -16.55 -17.52 10.60
CA SER A 215 -17.97 -17.26 10.33
C SER A 215 -18.34 -17.52 8.86
N SER A 216 -17.51 -17.07 7.91
CA SER A 216 -17.68 -17.26 6.46
C SER A 216 -17.68 -18.76 6.06
N VAL A 217 -16.77 -19.54 6.65
CA VAL A 217 -16.64 -20.99 6.41
C VAL A 217 -17.84 -21.77 6.98
N VAL A 218 -18.37 -21.38 8.15
CA VAL A 218 -19.48 -22.11 8.79
C VAL A 218 -20.88 -21.70 8.35
N LEU A 219 -21.04 -20.47 7.82
CA LEU A 219 -22.32 -19.93 7.39
C LEU A 219 -23.12 -20.84 6.43
N PRO A 220 -22.56 -21.44 5.35
CA PRO A 220 -23.35 -22.31 4.46
C PRO A 220 -23.85 -23.57 5.18
N TYR A 221 -23.04 -24.14 6.08
CA TYR A 221 -23.41 -25.32 6.89
C TYR A 221 -24.52 -25.00 7.90
N ILE A 222 -24.45 -23.84 8.57
CA ILE A 222 -25.50 -23.40 9.49
C ILE A 222 -26.78 -23.06 8.72
N ASN A 223 -26.67 -22.43 7.54
CA ASN A 223 -27.78 -22.15 6.63
C ASN A 223 -28.51 -23.44 6.23
N SER A 224 -27.78 -24.45 5.73
CA SER A 224 -28.32 -25.77 5.41
C SER A 224 -29.00 -26.43 6.62
N ALA A 225 -28.37 -26.39 7.80
CA ALA A 225 -28.90 -26.96 9.04
C ALA A 225 -30.18 -26.26 9.57
N VAL A 226 -30.55 -25.08 9.07
CA VAL A 226 -31.85 -24.41 9.35
C VAL A 226 -32.81 -24.44 8.15
N GLY A 227 -32.58 -25.35 7.21
CA GLY A 227 -33.41 -25.56 6.00
C GLY A 227 -33.15 -24.56 4.87
N GLY A 228 -32.03 -23.83 4.90
CA GLY A 228 -31.57 -22.96 3.82
C GLY A 228 -30.94 -23.71 2.64
N ASN A 229 -30.72 -22.99 1.55
CA ASN A 229 -30.16 -23.52 0.30
C ASN A 229 -29.20 -22.49 -0.35
N VAL A 230 -28.68 -22.79 -1.54
CA VAL A 230 -27.78 -21.89 -2.29
C VAL A 230 -28.38 -20.50 -2.52
N GLN A 231 -29.69 -20.39 -2.79
CA GLN A 231 -30.35 -19.11 -2.99
C GLN A 231 -30.40 -18.29 -1.70
N THR A 232 -30.71 -18.90 -0.55
CA THR A 232 -30.71 -18.18 0.73
C THR A 232 -29.30 -17.73 1.12
N PHE A 233 -28.27 -18.53 0.82
CA PHE A 233 -26.87 -18.12 1.01
C PHE A 233 -26.50 -16.92 0.14
N ALA A 234 -26.81 -16.98 -1.16
CA ALA A 234 -26.58 -15.87 -2.08
C ALA A 234 -27.30 -14.58 -1.68
N GLN A 235 -28.56 -14.69 -1.25
CA GLN A 235 -29.33 -13.55 -0.73
C GLN A 235 -28.70 -12.95 0.54
N MET A 236 -28.17 -13.76 1.45
CA MET A 236 -27.46 -13.27 2.63
C MET A 236 -26.15 -12.57 2.25
N GLN A 237 -25.35 -13.14 1.34
CA GLN A 237 -24.10 -12.54 0.86
C GLN A 237 -24.35 -11.19 0.17
N SER A 238 -25.34 -11.11 -0.73
CA SER A 238 -25.73 -9.85 -1.37
C SER A 238 -26.27 -8.83 -0.37
N PHE A 239 -27.09 -9.24 0.59
CA PHE A 239 -27.61 -8.34 1.62
C PHE A 239 -26.49 -7.84 2.55
N ALA A 240 -25.52 -8.68 2.91
CA ALA A 240 -24.32 -8.28 3.64
C ALA A 240 -23.46 -7.29 2.85
N ALA A 241 -23.27 -7.51 1.54
CA ALA A 241 -22.53 -6.59 0.67
C ALA A 241 -23.21 -5.21 0.57
N VAL A 242 -24.52 -5.16 0.32
CA VAL A 242 -25.32 -3.92 0.37
C VAL A 242 -25.16 -3.22 1.72
N SER A 243 -25.31 -3.99 2.81
CA SER A 243 -25.22 -3.49 4.18
C SER A 243 -23.86 -2.88 4.50
N GLN A 244 -22.76 -3.50 4.06
CA GLN A 244 -21.39 -2.99 4.25
C GLN A 244 -21.06 -1.79 3.35
N VAL A 245 -21.62 -1.70 2.14
CA VAL A 245 -21.43 -0.52 1.27
C VAL A 245 -22.09 0.72 1.87
N MET A 246 -23.36 0.60 2.30
CA MET A 246 -24.05 1.68 3.01
C MET A 246 -23.37 2.00 4.35
N GLY A 247 -22.91 0.94 5.03
CA GLY A 247 -22.15 1.00 6.27
C GLY A 247 -20.89 1.83 6.17
N GLY A 248 -20.02 1.53 5.20
CA GLY A 248 -18.69 2.14 5.09
C GLY A 248 -18.72 3.65 4.93
N LEU A 249 -19.70 4.18 4.19
CA LEU A 249 -19.91 5.62 4.01
C LEU A 249 -20.24 6.33 5.32
N PHE A 250 -21.14 5.75 6.12
CA PHE A 250 -21.52 6.29 7.43
C PHE A 250 -20.46 6.06 8.50
N PHE A 251 -19.83 4.88 8.48
CA PHE A 251 -18.82 4.46 9.44
C PHE A 251 -17.57 5.34 9.35
N GLY A 252 -17.07 5.65 8.15
CA GLY A 252 -15.92 6.55 7.98
C GLY A 252 -16.17 7.92 8.61
N GLN A 253 -17.27 8.59 8.23
CA GLN A 253 -17.65 9.90 8.78
C GLN A 253 -17.84 9.87 10.31
N SER A 254 -18.38 8.77 10.84
CA SER A 254 -18.57 8.59 12.28
C SER A 254 -17.23 8.33 12.99
N ALA A 255 -16.33 7.56 12.39
CA ALA A 255 -15.01 7.25 12.93
C ALA A 255 -14.11 8.49 12.98
N ASP A 256 -14.19 9.38 11.97
CA ASP A 256 -13.49 10.66 11.98
C ASP A 256 -14.03 11.62 13.06
N ARG A 257 -15.33 11.53 13.38
CA ARG A 257 -15.99 12.37 14.38
C ARG A 257 -15.83 11.87 15.82
N PHE A 258 -15.91 10.56 16.04
CA PHE A 258 -15.91 9.94 17.37
C PHE A 258 -14.57 9.31 17.77
N GLY A 259 -13.60 9.29 16.86
CA GLY A 259 -12.24 8.83 17.12
C GLY A 259 -12.04 7.32 16.94
N THR A 260 -10.77 6.92 16.98
CA THR A 260 -10.33 5.58 16.60
C THR A 260 -10.71 4.52 17.64
N ARG A 261 -10.78 4.88 18.92
CA ARG A 261 -11.34 4.02 19.98
C ARG A 261 -12.80 3.66 19.71
N TRP A 262 -13.62 4.65 19.33
CA TRP A 262 -15.02 4.41 18.97
C TRP A 262 -15.12 3.51 17.74
N ALA A 263 -14.27 3.75 16.73
CA ALA A 263 -14.25 2.97 15.50
C ALA A 263 -13.98 1.49 15.76
N LEU A 264 -12.93 1.16 16.53
CA LEU A 264 -12.63 -0.21 16.93
C LEU A 264 -13.80 -0.83 17.72
N LEU A 265 -14.23 -0.20 18.81
CA LEU A 265 -15.27 -0.77 19.68
C LEU A 265 -16.57 -1.04 18.91
N THR A 266 -16.97 -0.10 18.04
CA THR A 266 -18.19 -0.24 17.22
C THR A 266 -18.03 -1.35 16.20
N ALA A 267 -16.90 -1.41 15.47
CA ALA A 267 -16.66 -2.43 14.46
C ALA A 267 -16.60 -3.86 15.02
N HIS A 268 -15.87 -4.07 16.12
CA HIS A 268 -15.77 -5.39 16.74
C HIS A 268 -17.06 -5.79 17.46
N THR A 269 -17.79 -4.85 18.07
CA THR A 269 -19.13 -5.15 18.66
C THR A 269 -20.13 -5.56 17.57
N ALA A 270 -20.08 -4.91 16.41
CA ALA A 270 -20.90 -5.24 15.25
C ALA A 270 -20.57 -6.62 14.68
N ALA A 271 -19.28 -6.94 14.51
CA ALA A 271 -18.80 -8.26 14.09
C ALA A 271 -19.20 -9.36 15.10
N MET A 272 -18.97 -9.14 16.39
CA MET A 272 -19.39 -10.03 17.49
C MET A 272 -20.89 -10.29 17.46
N SER A 273 -21.70 -9.25 17.22
CA SER A 273 -23.17 -9.35 17.15
C SER A 273 -23.63 -10.18 15.96
N SER A 274 -22.99 -10.03 14.79
CA SER A 274 -23.22 -10.89 13.62
C SER A 274 -22.87 -12.35 13.94
N ALA A 275 -21.65 -12.62 14.43
CA ALA A 275 -21.20 -13.96 14.79
C ALA A 275 -22.10 -14.64 15.85
N PHE A 276 -22.58 -13.88 16.84
CA PHE A 276 -23.50 -14.35 17.87
C PHE A 276 -24.86 -14.75 17.29
N LEU A 277 -25.42 -13.94 16.38
CA LEU A 277 -26.66 -14.25 15.69
C LEU A 277 -26.50 -15.46 14.76
N VAL A 278 -25.36 -15.61 14.07
CA VAL A 278 -25.04 -16.84 13.30
C VAL A 278 -24.96 -18.07 14.20
N ALA A 279 -24.23 -18.00 15.32
CA ALA A 279 -24.06 -19.12 16.25
C ALA A 279 -25.41 -19.60 16.85
N THR A 280 -26.28 -18.64 17.19
CA THR A 280 -27.59 -18.90 17.81
C THR A 280 -28.74 -19.13 16.82
N ALA A 281 -28.56 -18.87 15.52
CA ALA A 281 -29.62 -18.93 14.51
C ALA A 281 -30.34 -20.27 14.45
N ARG A 282 -31.68 -20.27 14.60
CA ARG A 282 -32.52 -21.47 14.46
C ARG A 282 -33.40 -21.47 13.21
N THR A 283 -33.38 -20.38 12.44
CA THR A 283 -34.15 -20.19 11.21
C THR A 283 -33.33 -19.41 10.18
N GLN A 284 -33.71 -19.52 8.90
CA GLN A 284 -33.15 -18.65 7.85
C GLN A 284 -33.29 -17.16 8.19
N ARG A 285 -34.45 -16.74 8.74
CA ARG A 285 -34.70 -15.34 9.13
C ARG A 285 -33.68 -14.82 10.15
N SER A 286 -33.29 -15.63 11.15
CA SER A 286 -32.24 -15.25 12.10
C SER A 286 -30.86 -15.07 11.46
N LEU A 287 -30.55 -15.78 10.37
CA LEU A 287 -29.31 -15.57 9.62
C LEU A 287 -29.35 -14.29 8.77
N PHE A 288 -30.49 -13.94 8.17
CA PHE A 288 -30.67 -12.62 7.54
C PHE A 288 -30.50 -11.48 8.56
N CYS A 289 -31.06 -11.62 9.77
CA CYS A 289 -30.83 -10.66 10.85
C CYS A 289 -29.35 -10.58 11.26
N ALA A 290 -28.58 -11.68 11.17
CA ALA A 290 -27.15 -11.68 11.44
C ALA A 290 -26.32 -10.87 10.43
N MET A 291 -26.85 -10.60 9.24
CA MET A 291 -26.17 -9.72 8.26
C MET A 291 -26.32 -8.23 8.61
N VAL A 292 -27.35 -7.84 9.38
CA VAL A 292 -27.63 -6.42 9.69
C VAL A 292 -26.51 -5.75 10.52
N PRO A 293 -25.92 -6.38 11.56
CA PRO A 293 -24.75 -5.83 12.23
C PRO A 293 -23.56 -5.57 11.31
N LEU A 294 -23.44 -6.27 10.17
CA LEU A 294 -22.30 -6.07 9.26
C LEU A 294 -22.25 -4.66 8.66
N THR A 295 -23.34 -3.88 8.70
CA THR A 295 -23.34 -2.44 8.38
C THR A 295 -22.33 -1.62 9.21
N MET A 296 -21.93 -2.08 10.39
CA MET A 296 -20.91 -1.39 11.20
C MET A 296 -19.61 -2.18 11.36
N ALA A 297 -19.52 -3.40 10.80
CA ALA A 297 -18.36 -4.29 10.95
C ALA A 297 -17.19 -3.87 10.02
N HIS A 298 -16.57 -2.73 10.31
CA HIS A 298 -15.52 -2.12 9.50
C HIS A 298 -14.15 -2.16 10.21
N GLY A 299 -13.76 -3.33 10.72
CA GLY A 299 -12.54 -3.51 11.51
C GLY A 299 -11.26 -3.13 10.75
N PHE A 300 -11.18 -3.47 9.44
CA PHE A 300 -10.07 -3.08 8.58
C PHE A 300 -9.94 -1.56 8.45
N GLN A 301 -11.05 -0.86 8.27
CA GLN A 301 -11.09 0.59 8.13
C GLN A 301 -10.69 1.27 9.45
N ALA A 302 -11.21 0.80 10.59
CA ALA A 302 -10.82 1.30 11.92
C ALA A 302 -9.32 1.13 12.19
N SER A 303 -8.76 -0.06 11.91
CA SER A 303 -7.33 -0.34 12.05
C SER A 303 -6.47 0.49 11.10
N SER A 304 -6.95 0.74 9.87
CA SER A 304 -6.27 1.59 8.89
C SER A 304 -6.30 3.07 9.26
N GLN A 305 -7.38 3.54 9.89
CA GLN A 305 -7.45 4.90 10.43
C GLN A 305 -6.40 5.09 11.54
N ILE A 306 -6.24 4.12 12.44
CA ILE A 306 -5.18 4.12 13.46
C ILE A 306 -3.79 4.16 12.82
N ALA A 307 -3.57 3.42 11.71
CA ALA A 307 -2.35 3.51 10.92
C ALA A 307 -2.06 4.96 10.49
N VAL A 308 -3.06 5.66 9.95
CA VAL A 308 -2.94 7.06 9.48
C VAL A 308 -2.68 8.07 10.60
N HIS A 309 -3.30 7.91 11.78
CA HIS A 309 -3.07 8.82 12.92
C HIS A 309 -1.72 8.60 13.62
N CYS A 310 -1.29 7.34 13.74
CA CYS A 310 -0.10 6.97 14.52
C CYS A 310 1.19 6.93 13.69
N SER A 311 1.15 7.16 12.38
CA SER A 311 2.31 7.28 11.49
C SER A 311 2.60 8.74 11.11
N GLU A 312 3.83 9.01 10.65
CA GLU A 312 4.13 10.25 9.93
C GLU A 312 3.62 10.17 8.48
N PRO A 313 3.35 11.30 7.80
CA PRO A 313 2.77 11.31 6.46
C PRO A 313 3.49 10.42 5.43
N GLU A 314 4.82 10.34 5.51
CA GLU A 314 5.69 9.54 4.67
C GLU A 314 5.54 8.03 4.93
N ASP A 315 5.34 7.63 6.19
CA ASP A 315 5.25 6.23 6.64
C ASP A 315 3.83 5.64 6.51
N ARG A 316 2.80 6.45 6.23
CA ARG A 316 1.39 6.02 6.17
C ARG A 316 1.15 4.83 5.26
N SER A 317 1.77 4.83 4.08
CA SER A 317 1.64 3.75 3.09
C SER A 317 2.20 2.42 3.63
N VAL A 318 3.35 2.49 4.31
CA VAL A 318 4.01 1.35 4.97
C VAL A 318 3.17 0.83 6.13
N ALA A 319 2.66 1.72 6.99
CA ALA A 319 1.80 1.36 8.11
C ALA A 319 0.48 0.68 7.66
N MET A 320 -0.20 1.24 6.66
CA MET A 320 -1.41 0.63 6.08
C MET A 320 -1.12 -0.70 5.37
N GLY A 321 0.02 -0.82 4.69
CA GLY A 321 0.49 -2.08 4.12
C GLY A 321 0.71 -3.17 5.19
N ARG A 322 1.26 -2.79 6.35
CA ARG A 322 1.48 -3.69 7.48
C ARG A 322 0.17 -4.09 8.18
N ILE A 323 -0.82 -3.19 8.31
CA ILE A 323 -2.18 -3.55 8.77
C ILE A 323 -2.83 -4.56 7.80
N SER A 324 -2.64 -4.37 6.50
CA SER A 324 -3.12 -5.30 5.46
C SER A 324 -2.43 -6.66 5.55
N ALA A 325 -1.13 -6.70 5.84
CA ALA A 325 -0.41 -7.95 6.11
C ALA A 325 -0.93 -8.67 7.37
N SER A 326 -1.25 -7.95 8.45
CA SER A 326 -1.88 -8.52 9.65
C SER A 326 -3.27 -9.10 9.37
N TYR A 327 -4.06 -8.49 8.50
CA TYR A 327 -5.33 -9.06 8.03
C TYR A 327 -5.10 -10.38 7.26
N GLY A 328 -4.21 -10.38 6.27
CA GLY A 328 -3.88 -11.58 5.48
C GLY A 328 -3.32 -12.73 6.33
N LEU A 329 -2.47 -12.42 7.31
CA LEU A 329 -1.95 -13.41 8.26
C LEU A 329 -3.07 -13.96 9.16
N GLY A 330 -3.96 -13.11 9.65
CA GLY A 330 -5.12 -13.51 10.46
C GLY A 330 -6.11 -14.38 9.69
N PHE A 331 -6.38 -14.06 8.43
CA PHE A 331 -7.17 -14.87 7.49
C PHE A 331 -6.54 -16.26 7.31
N PHE A 332 -5.24 -16.32 7.01
CA PHE A 332 -4.55 -17.59 6.75
C PHE A 332 -4.42 -18.45 8.01
N ALA A 333 -4.04 -17.86 9.14
CA ALA A 333 -4.03 -18.56 10.42
C ALA A 333 -5.44 -19.02 10.82
N GLY A 334 -6.46 -18.17 10.62
CA GLY A 334 -7.83 -18.46 10.99
C GLY A 334 -8.49 -19.57 10.17
N THR A 335 -8.19 -19.66 8.88
CA THR A 335 -8.62 -20.77 8.02
C THR A 335 -7.95 -22.10 8.40
N LEU A 336 -6.69 -22.09 8.88
CA LEU A 336 -6.03 -23.28 9.44
C LEU A 336 -6.59 -23.68 10.82
N VAL A 337 -6.80 -22.72 11.73
CA VAL A 337 -7.41 -22.96 13.04
C VAL A 337 -8.84 -23.48 12.88
N THR A 338 -9.63 -22.90 11.97
CA THR A 338 -10.99 -23.36 11.65
C THR A 338 -10.98 -24.75 11.02
N ALA A 339 -10.00 -25.07 10.15
CA ALA A 339 -9.85 -26.41 9.57
C ALA A 339 -9.56 -27.48 10.61
N TYR A 340 -8.75 -27.16 11.63
CA TYR A 340 -8.48 -28.06 12.75
C TYR A 340 -9.70 -28.17 13.69
N ALA A 341 -10.29 -27.03 14.07
CA ALA A 341 -11.48 -26.96 14.92
C ALA A 341 -12.64 -27.78 14.34
N ALA A 342 -12.88 -27.71 13.03
CA ALA A 342 -13.92 -28.45 12.32
C ALA A 342 -13.74 -29.99 12.29
N GLN A 343 -12.64 -30.53 12.80
CA GLN A 343 -12.47 -31.97 13.03
C GLN A 343 -13.09 -32.44 14.36
N HIS A 344 -13.35 -31.51 15.29
CA HIS A 344 -13.76 -31.79 16.66
C HIS A 344 -14.98 -30.99 17.12
N LEU A 345 -15.29 -29.88 16.45
CA LEU A 345 -16.36 -28.94 16.79
C LEU A 345 -17.37 -28.83 15.65
N THR A 346 -18.64 -28.67 16.01
CA THR A 346 -19.71 -28.36 15.06
C THR A 346 -19.56 -26.94 14.48
N PRO A 347 -20.14 -26.65 13.30
CA PRO A 347 -20.17 -25.30 12.72
C PRO A 347 -20.65 -24.22 13.69
N ARG A 348 -21.60 -24.53 14.58
CA ARG A 348 -22.11 -23.62 15.61
C ARG A 348 -21.10 -23.35 16.73
N GLN A 349 -20.34 -24.36 17.16
CA GLN A 349 -19.29 -24.18 18.17
C GLN A 349 -18.13 -23.33 17.63
N ILE A 350 -17.81 -23.46 16.33
CA ILE A 350 -16.84 -22.60 15.65
C ILE A 350 -17.34 -21.14 15.58
N ALA A 351 -18.62 -20.92 15.26
CA ALA A 351 -19.22 -19.58 15.31
C ALA A 351 -19.18 -18.96 16.72
N TRP A 352 -19.38 -19.75 17.78
CA TRP A 352 -19.13 -19.31 19.16
C TRP A 352 -17.65 -19.00 19.44
N GLY A 353 -16.72 -19.70 18.78
CA GLY A 353 -15.30 -19.35 18.77
C GLY A 353 -15.06 -17.96 18.20
N ALA A 354 -15.68 -17.61 17.06
CA ALA A 354 -15.60 -16.27 16.48
C ALA A 354 -16.15 -15.19 17.45
N VAL A 355 -17.27 -15.44 18.14
CA VAL A 355 -17.78 -14.55 19.20
C VAL A 355 -16.75 -14.34 20.30
N ALA A 356 -16.08 -15.40 20.76
CA ALA A 356 -15.06 -15.31 21.81
C ALA A 356 -13.81 -14.53 21.36
N LEU A 357 -13.40 -14.67 20.09
CA LEU A 357 -12.30 -13.88 19.52
C LEU A 357 -12.65 -12.39 19.49
N GLU A 358 -13.81 -12.00 18.96
CA GLU A 358 -14.24 -10.59 18.94
C GLU A 358 -14.43 -10.02 20.36
N ALA A 359 -15.01 -10.79 21.28
CA ALA A 359 -15.11 -10.40 22.69
C ALA A 359 -13.73 -10.16 23.33
N SER A 360 -12.71 -10.95 22.96
CA SER A 360 -11.33 -10.74 23.41
C SER A 360 -10.70 -9.46 22.85
N VAL A 361 -11.02 -9.09 21.60
CA VAL A 361 -10.59 -7.81 21.01
C VAL A 361 -11.26 -6.64 21.72
N ILE A 362 -12.59 -6.67 21.88
CA ILE A 362 -13.35 -5.63 22.58
C ILE A 362 -12.81 -5.44 24.00
N SER A 363 -12.58 -6.54 24.73
CA SER A 363 -12.00 -6.50 26.08
C SER A 363 -10.59 -5.90 26.09
N SER A 364 -9.75 -6.25 25.11
CA SER A 364 -8.39 -5.71 24.97
C SER A 364 -8.40 -4.21 24.66
N VAL A 365 -9.32 -3.75 23.80
CA VAL A 365 -9.48 -2.31 23.50
C VAL A 365 -10.02 -1.57 24.72
N LEU A 366 -11.00 -2.12 25.45
CA LEU A 366 -11.54 -1.49 26.64
C LEU A 366 -10.48 -1.27 27.73
N VAL A 367 -9.60 -2.26 27.97
CA VAL A 367 -8.59 -2.24 29.05
C VAL A 367 -7.29 -1.55 28.63
N PHE A 368 -6.80 -1.80 27.41
CA PHE A 368 -5.44 -1.41 27.00
C PHE A 368 -5.37 -0.29 25.96
N TYR A 369 -6.48 0.15 25.35
CA TYR A 369 -6.42 1.23 24.37
C TYR A 369 -6.24 2.59 25.06
N PRO A 370 -5.20 3.38 24.74
CA PRO A 370 -5.00 4.68 25.37
C PRO A 370 -5.88 5.74 24.70
N ASP A 371 -6.60 6.49 25.52
CA ASP A 371 -7.43 7.63 25.10
C ASP A 371 -6.58 8.81 24.62
N GLY A 372 -7.15 9.62 23.74
CA GLY A 372 -6.51 10.79 23.15
C GLY A 372 -7.44 11.53 22.19
N ASP A 373 -7.07 12.76 21.84
CA ASP A 373 -7.81 13.60 20.90
C ASP A 373 -7.61 13.10 19.45
N ASP A 374 -8.45 12.15 19.05
CA ASP A 374 -8.41 11.52 17.73
C ASP A 374 -9.08 12.37 16.63
N THR A 375 -9.62 13.54 16.97
CA THR A 375 -10.38 14.39 16.04
C THR A 375 -9.45 15.09 15.05
N VAL A 376 -9.39 14.60 13.80
CA VAL A 376 -8.78 15.31 12.67
C VAL A 376 -9.87 15.84 11.76
N THR A 377 -10.10 17.15 11.80
CA THR A 377 -11.05 17.82 10.90
C THR A 377 -10.34 18.27 9.62
N SER A 378 -10.44 17.47 8.56
CA SER A 378 -10.15 17.95 7.19
C SER A 378 -10.87 17.08 6.14
N ALA A 379 -12.20 17.20 6.07
CA ALA A 379 -12.92 16.84 4.86
C ALA A 379 -12.57 17.87 3.77
N GLN A 380 -11.60 17.55 2.92
CA GLN A 380 -11.40 18.30 1.67
C GLN A 380 -12.65 18.13 0.80
N PRO A 381 -13.10 19.18 0.09
CA PRO A 381 -14.30 19.08 -0.74
C PRO A 381 -14.08 18.02 -1.82
N ALA A 382 -14.95 17.01 -1.84
CA ALA A 382 -14.89 15.97 -2.85
C ALA A 382 -15.09 16.60 -4.23
N SER A 383 -14.15 16.34 -5.15
CA SER A 383 -14.36 16.67 -6.55
C SER A 383 -15.55 15.90 -7.11
N SER A 384 -16.21 16.50 -8.11
CA SER A 384 -17.41 15.93 -8.72
C SER A 384 -17.10 14.56 -9.33
N PHE A 385 -17.74 13.52 -8.77
CA PHE A 385 -17.61 12.11 -9.18
C PHE A 385 -17.73 11.92 -10.70
N TRP A 386 -18.63 12.71 -11.34
CA TRP A 386 -18.88 12.67 -12.78
C TRP A 386 -17.72 13.20 -13.61
N ASP A 387 -16.94 14.15 -13.09
CA ASP A 387 -15.85 14.78 -13.84
C ASP A 387 -14.55 13.96 -13.76
N ILE A 388 -14.41 13.12 -12.73
CA ILE A 388 -13.40 12.05 -12.68
C ILE A 388 -13.71 10.98 -13.73
N LEU A 389 -14.98 10.54 -13.83
CA LEU A 389 -15.40 9.45 -14.72
C LEU A 389 -15.24 9.77 -16.22
N LYS A 390 -15.31 11.06 -16.60
CA LYS A 390 -15.10 11.54 -17.98
C LYS A 390 -13.62 11.58 -18.41
N ARG A 391 -12.67 11.24 -17.54
CA ARG A 391 -11.26 11.25 -17.91
C ARG A 391 -10.94 10.07 -18.84
N PRO A 392 -10.08 10.29 -19.86
CA PRO A 392 -9.73 9.23 -20.81
C PRO A 392 -9.18 8.00 -20.07
N HIS A 393 -9.56 6.81 -20.52
CA HIS A 393 -9.27 5.51 -19.91
C HIS A 393 -9.89 5.23 -18.53
N VAL A 394 -10.37 6.22 -17.76
CA VAL A 394 -10.88 5.98 -16.39
C VAL A 394 -12.19 5.19 -16.42
N LEU A 395 -13.13 5.54 -17.29
CA LEU A 395 -14.36 4.77 -17.50
C LEU A 395 -14.05 3.32 -17.87
N SER A 396 -13.15 3.10 -18.82
CA SER A 396 -12.75 1.78 -19.33
C SER A 396 -12.09 0.91 -18.25
N LEU A 397 -11.29 1.51 -17.36
CA LEU A 397 -10.73 0.84 -16.17
C LEU A 397 -11.81 0.48 -15.14
N VAL A 398 -12.75 1.40 -14.86
CA VAL A 398 -13.88 1.17 -13.95
C VAL A 398 -14.78 0.04 -14.45
N LEU A 399 -15.13 0.05 -15.73
CA LEU A 399 -15.93 -1.00 -16.39
C LEU A 399 -15.19 -2.35 -16.41
N SER A 400 -13.89 -2.35 -16.72
CA SER A 400 -13.07 -3.58 -16.68
C SER A 400 -13.05 -4.17 -15.28
N LYS A 401 -12.89 -3.33 -14.25
CA LYS A 401 -12.89 -3.76 -12.86
C LYS A 401 -14.26 -4.27 -12.41
N ALA A 402 -15.35 -3.67 -12.90
CA ALA A 402 -16.72 -4.15 -12.66
C ALA A 402 -16.97 -5.52 -13.30
N ALA A 403 -16.49 -5.72 -14.53
CA ALA A 403 -16.56 -7.01 -15.23
C ALA A 403 -15.78 -8.11 -14.51
N LEU A 404 -14.50 -7.84 -14.15
CA LEU A 404 -13.68 -8.76 -13.36
C LEU A 404 -14.34 -9.11 -12.02
N SER A 405 -14.85 -8.10 -11.31
CA SER A 405 -15.47 -8.28 -9.99
C SER A 405 -16.78 -9.06 -10.06
N THR A 406 -17.58 -8.85 -11.11
CA THR A 406 -18.85 -9.56 -11.30
C THR A 406 -18.59 -11.02 -11.71
N ALA A 407 -17.75 -11.24 -12.73
CA ALA A 407 -17.43 -12.59 -13.22
C ALA A 407 -16.66 -13.42 -12.18
N GLY A 408 -15.63 -12.85 -11.56
CA GLY A 408 -14.89 -13.48 -10.46
C GLY A 408 -15.77 -13.71 -9.24
N GLY A 409 -16.58 -12.71 -8.86
CA GLY A 409 -17.47 -12.75 -7.70
C GLY A 409 -18.55 -13.85 -7.78
N MET A 410 -18.99 -14.25 -8.98
CA MET A 410 -19.95 -15.36 -9.13
C MET A 410 -19.41 -16.66 -8.52
N LEU A 411 -18.09 -16.86 -8.52
CA LEU A 411 -17.44 -18.04 -7.96
C LEU A 411 -16.79 -17.72 -6.62
N LEU A 412 -16.02 -16.61 -6.53
CA LEU A 412 -15.29 -16.19 -5.33
C LEU A 412 -16.19 -15.75 -4.19
N GLY A 413 -17.39 -15.22 -4.46
CA GLY A 413 -18.40 -14.91 -3.44
C GLY A 413 -19.16 -16.13 -2.92
N MET A 414 -19.09 -17.26 -3.65
CA MET A 414 -19.85 -18.50 -3.39
C MET A 414 -18.96 -19.70 -3.01
N VAL A 415 -17.65 -19.53 -2.81
CA VAL A 415 -16.70 -20.65 -2.63
C VAL A 415 -17.12 -21.62 -1.53
N THR A 416 -17.47 -21.10 -0.35
CA THR A 416 -17.82 -21.93 0.81
C THR A 416 -19.14 -22.68 0.58
N GLN A 417 -20.09 -22.06 -0.12
CA GLN A 417 -21.36 -22.67 -0.49
C GLN A 417 -21.20 -23.73 -1.59
N PHE A 418 -20.42 -23.48 -2.65
CA PHE A 418 -20.19 -24.47 -3.71
C PHE A 418 -19.35 -25.65 -3.24
N ALA A 419 -18.38 -25.43 -2.36
CA ALA A 419 -17.65 -26.51 -1.69
C ALA A 419 -18.62 -27.46 -0.95
N MET A 420 -19.61 -26.92 -0.23
CA MET A 420 -20.63 -27.72 0.44
C MET A 420 -21.62 -28.38 -0.56
N ASP A 421 -22.16 -27.61 -1.50
CA ASP A 421 -23.18 -28.03 -2.47
C ASP A 421 -22.88 -27.37 -3.83
N PRO A 422 -22.37 -28.12 -4.85
CA PRO A 422 -22.55 -29.56 -5.02
C PRO A 422 -21.43 -30.47 -4.50
N PHE A 423 -20.28 -29.94 -4.07
CA PHE A 423 -19.08 -30.78 -3.91
C PHE A 423 -19.02 -31.62 -2.62
N ASN A 424 -19.98 -31.48 -1.71
CA ASN A 424 -20.11 -32.26 -0.48
C ASN A 424 -18.87 -32.20 0.43
N PHE A 425 -18.17 -31.05 0.47
CA PHE A 425 -17.05 -30.85 1.39
C PHE A 425 -17.58 -30.81 2.82
N SER A 426 -16.76 -31.30 3.75
CA SER A 426 -16.92 -31.01 5.18
C SER A 426 -16.43 -29.59 5.49
N THR A 427 -16.88 -29.01 6.60
CA THR A 427 -16.44 -27.70 7.08
C THR A 427 -14.90 -27.60 7.18
N ALA A 428 -14.22 -28.67 7.56
CA ALA A 428 -12.75 -28.75 7.57
C ALA A 428 -12.16 -28.64 6.16
N GLN A 429 -12.70 -29.36 5.17
CA GLN A 429 -12.26 -29.30 3.78
C GLN A 429 -12.53 -27.93 3.14
N THR A 430 -13.69 -27.31 3.40
CA THR A 430 -13.97 -25.92 2.98
C THR A 430 -12.99 -24.94 3.59
N SER A 431 -12.64 -25.10 4.87
CA SER A 431 -11.65 -24.24 5.53
C SER A 431 -10.25 -24.37 4.92
N ILE A 432 -9.83 -25.60 4.57
CA ILE A 432 -8.57 -25.84 3.84
C ILE A 432 -8.62 -25.24 2.43
N LEU A 433 -9.76 -25.33 1.74
CA LEU A 433 -9.95 -24.68 0.44
C LEU A 433 -9.84 -23.15 0.55
N MET A 434 -10.40 -22.55 1.60
CA MET A 434 -10.27 -21.10 1.84
C MET A 434 -8.82 -20.71 2.16
N ALA A 435 -8.07 -21.53 2.92
CA ALA A 435 -6.64 -21.31 3.14
C ALA A 435 -5.84 -21.34 1.82
N TYR A 436 -6.18 -22.26 0.91
CA TYR A 436 -5.57 -22.35 -0.43
C TYR A 436 -5.95 -21.16 -1.33
N VAL A 437 -7.22 -20.75 -1.33
CA VAL A 437 -7.74 -19.58 -2.08
C VAL A 437 -7.07 -18.29 -1.61
N GLY A 438 -7.05 -18.04 -0.30
CA GLY A 438 -6.38 -16.87 0.29
C GLY A 438 -4.86 -16.90 0.13
N GLY A 439 -4.24 -18.09 0.18
CA GLY A 439 -2.83 -18.26 -0.14
C GLY A 439 -2.50 -17.90 -1.59
N ALA A 440 -3.31 -18.36 -2.55
CA ALA A 440 -3.15 -18.01 -3.97
C ALA A 440 -3.35 -16.50 -4.24
N GLN A 441 -4.32 -15.87 -3.56
CA GLN A 441 -4.50 -14.42 -3.56
C GLN A 441 -3.26 -13.69 -3.02
N LEU A 442 -2.74 -14.09 -1.85
CA LEU A 442 -1.60 -13.45 -1.22
C LEU A 442 -0.34 -13.56 -2.09
N LEU A 443 -0.11 -14.73 -2.70
CA LEU A 443 1.00 -14.95 -3.63
C LEU A 443 0.86 -14.08 -4.89
N SER A 444 -0.33 -13.96 -5.48
CA SER A 444 -0.50 -13.12 -6.67
C SER A 444 -0.32 -11.63 -6.35
N GLN A 445 -0.85 -11.15 -5.22
CA GLN A 445 -0.67 -9.77 -4.77
C GLN A 445 0.78 -9.44 -4.39
N THR A 446 1.53 -10.40 -3.83
CA THR A 446 2.92 -10.19 -3.39
C THR A 446 3.92 -10.27 -4.54
N PHE A 447 3.75 -11.22 -5.47
CA PHE A 447 4.77 -11.50 -6.49
C PHE A 447 4.35 -11.11 -7.91
N VAL A 448 3.07 -11.31 -8.28
CA VAL A 448 2.61 -11.07 -9.66
C VAL A 448 2.23 -9.61 -9.87
N VAL A 449 1.41 -9.02 -8.98
CA VAL A 449 0.93 -7.63 -9.14
C VAL A 449 2.05 -6.60 -9.29
N PRO A 450 3.17 -6.63 -8.53
CA PRO A 450 4.27 -5.70 -8.73
C PRO A 450 4.93 -5.81 -10.12
N GLN A 451 4.98 -7.02 -10.71
CA GLN A 451 5.54 -7.26 -12.04
C GLN A 451 4.65 -6.69 -13.15
N LEU A 452 3.36 -6.49 -12.89
CA LEU A 452 2.41 -5.88 -13.84
C LEU A 452 2.49 -4.34 -13.85
N GLY A 453 3.25 -3.72 -12.95
CA GLY A 453 3.34 -2.26 -12.81
C GLY A 453 4.00 -1.54 -13.99
N SER A 454 4.65 -2.26 -14.89
CA SER A 454 5.23 -1.74 -16.14
C SER A 454 4.29 -1.80 -17.35
N LEU A 455 3.13 -2.46 -17.23
CA LEU A 455 2.18 -2.62 -18.32
C LEU A 455 1.39 -1.33 -18.57
N LYS A 456 1.09 -1.06 -19.85
CA LYS A 456 0.19 0.03 -20.25
C LYS A 456 -1.25 -0.28 -19.78
N PRO A 457 -2.14 0.74 -19.65
CA PRO A 457 -3.51 0.53 -19.20
C PRO A 457 -4.27 -0.55 -19.97
N TRP A 458 -4.19 -0.56 -21.31
CA TRP A 458 -4.85 -1.57 -22.14
C TRP A 458 -4.24 -2.97 -21.97
N GLU A 459 -2.91 -3.07 -21.91
CA GLU A 459 -2.18 -4.34 -21.68
C GLU A 459 -2.59 -4.94 -20.33
N LEU A 460 -2.71 -4.11 -19.30
CA LEU A 460 -3.13 -4.52 -17.97
C LEU A 460 -4.60 -4.99 -17.94
N ARG A 461 -5.51 -4.32 -18.66
CA ARG A 461 -6.91 -4.77 -18.82
C ARG A 461 -6.97 -6.11 -19.55
N MET A 462 -6.26 -6.27 -20.66
CA MET A 462 -6.22 -7.51 -21.45
C MET A 462 -5.61 -8.67 -20.67
N PHE A 463 -4.51 -8.44 -19.94
CA PHE A 463 -3.90 -9.44 -19.07
C PHE A 463 -4.84 -9.85 -17.93
N SER A 464 -5.45 -8.88 -17.25
CA SER A 464 -6.39 -9.12 -16.14
C SER A 464 -7.65 -9.87 -16.59
N THR A 465 -8.16 -9.56 -17.79
CA THR A 465 -9.30 -10.26 -18.40
C THR A 465 -8.91 -11.69 -18.80
N SER A 466 -7.80 -11.86 -19.54
CA SER A 466 -7.37 -13.16 -20.06
C SER A 466 -6.98 -14.14 -18.95
N SER A 467 -6.29 -13.66 -17.92
CA SER A 467 -5.88 -14.46 -16.76
C SER A 467 -7.07 -14.93 -15.92
N LEU A 468 -8.19 -14.18 -15.88
CA LEU A 468 -9.43 -14.60 -15.23
C LEU A 468 -10.31 -15.47 -16.13
N LEU A 469 -10.31 -15.25 -17.45
CA LEU A 469 -11.08 -16.04 -18.41
C LEU A 469 -10.62 -17.50 -18.44
N LEU A 470 -9.31 -17.76 -18.40
CA LEU A 470 -8.72 -19.10 -18.41
C LEU A 470 -9.28 -20.02 -17.29
N PRO A 471 -9.24 -19.67 -15.99
CA PRO A 471 -9.79 -20.51 -14.94
C PRO A 471 -11.32 -20.59 -14.94
N LEU A 472 -12.04 -19.61 -15.48
CA LEU A 472 -13.50 -19.71 -15.67
C LEU A 472 -13.84 -20.77 -16.75
N VAL A 473 -13.16 -20.77 -17.89
CA VAL A 473 -13.28 -21.85 -18.89
C VAL A 473 -12.85 -23.20 -18.30
N GLY A 474 -11.74 -23.21 -17.54
CA GLY A 474 -11.26 -24.40 -16.83
C GLY A 474 -12.29 -25.00 -15.87
N LEU A 475 -12.96 -24.18 -15.06
CA LEU A 475 -14.04 -24.59 -14.16
C LEU A 475 -15.29 -25.08 -14.92
N SER A 476 -15.65 -24.42 -16.04
CA SER A 476 -16.78 -24.82 -16.87
C SER A 476 -16.61 -26.22 -17.45
N VAL A 477 -15.43 -26.52 -18.01
CA VAL A 477 -15.15 -27.80 -18.67
C VAL A 477 -14.78 -28.91 -17.67
N PHE A 478 -13.89 -28.62 -16.72
CA PHE A 478 -13.26 -29.62 -15.85
C PHE A 478 -13.66 -29.53 -14.37
N GLY A 479 -14.29 -28.43 -13.94
CA GLY A 479 -14.58 -28.13 -12.54
C GLY A 479 -15.70 -28.94 -11.89
N SER A 480 -16.29 -29.95 -12.56
CA SER A 480 -17.43 -30.73 -12.04
C SER A 480 -17.07 -31.85 -11.06
N THR A 481 -15.79 -32.00 -10.73
CA THR A 481 -15.33 -32.92 -9.70
C THR A 481 -14.74 -32.12 -8.53
N PRO A 482 -14.79 -32.62 -7.29
CA PRO A 482 -14.09 -32.04 -6.14
C PRO A 482 -12.65 -31.61 -6.43
N LEU A 483 -11.88 -32.45 -7.15
CA LEU A 483 -10.50 -32.18 -7.51
C LEU A 483 -10.38 -31.08 -8.58
N GLY A 484 -11.20 -31.15 -9.64
CA GLY A 484 -11.21 -30.14 -10.70
C GLY A 484 -11.64 -28.76 -10.18
N TYR A 485 -12.60 -28.72 -9.25
CA TYR A 485 -12.97 -27.51 -8.54
C TYR A 485 -11.77 -26.92 -7.78
N CYS A 486 -11.17 -27.69 -6.86
CA CYS A 486 -9.98 -27.25 -6.12
C CYS A 486 -8.85 -26.77 -7.04
N MET A 487 -8.53 -27.52 -8.10
CA MET A 487 -7.42 -27.20 -9.01
C MET A 487 -7.54 -25.82 -9.65
N TRP A 488 -8.74 -25.40 -10.02
CA TRP A 488 -8.97 -24.12 -10.69
C TRP A 488 -9.28 -22.96 -9.74
N MET A 489 -9.68 -23.24 -8.49
CA MET A 489 -9.97 -22.18 -7.50
C MET A 489 -8.75 -21.30 -7.17
N GLY A 490 -7.53 -21.85 -7.16
CA GLY A 490 -6.31 -21.07 -6.90
C GLY A 490 -6.00 -20.09 -8.05
N PRO A 491 -5.88 -20.56 -9.30
CA PRO A 491 -5.75 -19.67 -10.47
C PRO A 491 -6.89 -18.64 -10.58
N LEU A 492 -8.13 -19.01 -10.28
CA LEU A 492 -9.28 -18.09 -10.24
C LEU A 492 -9.07 -16.98 -9.20
N ALA A 493 -8.67 -17.33 -7.97
CA ALA A 493 -8.42 -16.36 -6.90
C ALA A 493 -7.23 -15.46 -7.22
N ALA A 494 -6.13 -16.04 -7.72
CA ALA A 494 -4.93 -15.33 -8.12
C ALA A 494 -5.23 -14.26 -9.18
N ALA A 495 -5.97 -14.61 -10.23
CA ALA A 495 -6.37 -13.69 -11.30
C ALA A 495 -7.44 -12.69 -10.86
N GLY A 496 -8.51 -13.17 -10.20
CA GLY A 496 -9.65 -12.33 -9.80
C GLY A 496 -9.28 -11.24 -8.80
N TYR A 497 -8.54 -11.59 -7.75
CA TYR A 497 -8.06 -10.61 -6.77
C TYR A 497 -6.82 -9.86 -7.24
N GLY A 498 -5.89 -10.53 -7.94
CA GLY A 498 -4.68 -9.91 -8.48
C GLY A 498 -4.99 -8.82 -9.50
N GLY A 499 -5.82 -9.11 -10.50
CA GLY A 499 -6.28 -8.14 -11.51
C GLY A 499 -7.05 -6.96 -10.88
N ASN A 500 -7.92 -7.23 -9.90
CA ASN A 500 -8.61 -6.17 -9.15
C ASN A 500 -7.65 -5.25 -8.38
N THR A 501 -6.57 -5.81 -7.84
CA THR A 501 -5.53 -5.05 -7.12
C THR A 501 -4.71 -4.22 -8.09
N ALA A 502 -4.23 -4.82 -9.20
CA ALA A 502 -3.43 -4.14 -10.20
C ALA A 502 -4.18 -2.99 -10.87
N LEU A 503 -5.42 -3.21 -11.31
CA LEU A 503 -6.28 -2.15 -11.86
C LEU A 503 -6.59 -1.05 -10.83
N GLY A 504 -6.78 -1.42 -9.55
CA GLY A 504 -6.95 -0.45 -8.47
C GLY A 504 -5.70 0.40 -8.20
N SER A 505 -4.51 -0.21 -8.30
CA SER A 505 -3.24 0.50 -8.19
C SER A 505 -3.05 1.48 -9.35
N LEU A 506 -3.35 1.08 -10.58
CA LEU A 506 -3.27 1.96 -11.75
C LEU A 506 -4.22 3.17 -11.61
N MET A 507 -5.46 2.95 -11.20
CA MET A 507 -6.39 4.06 -10.92
C MET A 507 -5.86 5.01 -9.83
N SER A 508 -5.19 4.48 -8.81
CA SER A 508 -4.58 5.30 -7.76
C SER A 508 -3.39 6.12 -8.27
N CYS A 509 -2.60 5.58 -9.21
CA CYS A 509 -1.50 6.29 -9.86
C CYS A 509 -1.96 7.39 -10.85
N LEU A 510 -3.17 7.25 -11.42
CA LEU A 510 -3.79 8.25 -12.30
C LEU A 510 -4.47 9.40 -11.54
N ALA A 511 -4.43 9.39 -10.21
CA ALA A 511 -5.09 10.38 -9.36
C ALA A 511 -4.18 11.59 -9.08
N PRO A 512 -4.64 12.84 -9.32
CA PRO A 512 -4.05 14.02 -8.70
C PRO A 512 -4.07 13.90 -7.17
N GLU A 513 -3.07 14.43 -6.47
CA GLU A 513 -2.98 14.33 -5.00
C GLU A 513 -4.25 14.83 -4.29
N SER A 514 -4.86 15.91 -4.83
CA SER A 514 -6.11 16.51 -4.36
C SER A 514 -7.36 15.62 -4.46
N GLU A 515 -7.30 14.55 -5.25
CA GLU A 515 -8.45 13.67 -5.55
C GLU A 515 -8.16 12.18 -5.29
N SER A 516 -7.00 11.88 -4.72
CA SER A 516 -6.55 10.54 -4.36
C SER A 516 -7.62 9.71 -3.64
N GLY A 517 -8.32 10.30 -2.66
CA GLY A 517 -9.44 9.66 -1.96
C GLY A 517 -10.63 9.31 -2.86
N SER A 518 -11.05 10.22 -3.75
CA SER A 518 -12.14 9.98 -4.70
C SER A 518 -11.79 8.88 -5.71
N MET A 519 -10.54 8.86 -6.19
CA MET A 519 -10.06 7.82 -7.11
C MET A 519 -9.93 6.45 -6.44
N VAL A 520 -9.50 6.38 -5.19
CA VAL A 520 -9.49 5.14 -4.39
C VAL A 520 -10.93 4.63 -4.17
N ALA A 521 -11.88 5.52 -3.85
CA ALA A 521 -13.28 5.16 -3.70
C ALA A 521 -13.89 4.64 -5.02
N LEU A 522 -13.63 5.32 -6.14
CA LEU A 522 -14.01 4.89 -7.49
C LEU A 522 -13.35 3.55 -7.85
N GLY A 523 -12.14 3.28 -7.36
CA GLY A 523 -11.46 2.00 -7.49
C GLY A 523 -12.08 0.86 -6.66
N LEU A 524 -12.76 1.15 -5.55
CA LEU A 524 -13.40 0.15 -4.68
C LEU A 524 -14.87 -0.10 -5.00
N ALA A 525 -15.56 0.86 -5.63
CA ALA A 525 -16.97 0.72 -5.98
C ALA A 525 -17.28 -0.46 -6.94
N PRO A 526 -16.51 -0.71 -8.02
CA PRO A 526 -16.74 -1.84 -8.93
C PRO A 526 -16.63 -3.21 -8.26
N LEU A 527 -15.72 -3.34 -7.30
CA LEU A 527 -15.55 -4.55 -6.49
C LEU A 527 -16.83 -4.80 -5.68
N SER A 528 -17.26 -3.76 -4.96
CA SER A 528 -18.43 -3.83 -4.09
C SER A 528 -19.71 -4.14 -4.86
N LEU A 529 -19.96 -3.46 -5.98
CA LEU A 529 -21.11 -3.70 -6.86
C LEU A 529 -21.09 -5.11 -7.46
N GLY A 530 -19.90 -5.59 -7.88
CA GLY A 530 -19.72 -6.96 -8.36
C GLY A 530 -20.15 -8.00 -7.31
N PHE A 531 -19.70 -7.86 -6.07
CA PHE A 531 -20.09 -8.76 -4.96
C PHE A 531 -21.53 -8.58 -4.47
N MET A 532 -22.20 -7.45 -4.75
CA MET A 532 -23.63 -7.29 -4.48
C MET A 532 -24.50 -8.11 -5.46
N VAL A 533 -24.15 -8.15 -6.75
CA VAL A 533 -24.99 -8.79 -7.79
C VAL A 533 -24.60 -10.25 -8.05
N SER A 534 -23.30 -10.54 -8.04
CA SER A 534 -22.78 -11.83 -8.51
C SER A 534 -23.21 -13.06 -7.70
N PRO A 535 -23.44 -13.03 -6.37
CA PRO A 535 -24.04 -14.15 -5.64
C PRO A 535 -25.40 -14.57 -6.19
N LEU A 536 -26.29 -13.60 -6.42
CA LEU A 536 -27.66 -13.85 -6.89
C LEU A 536 -27.69 -14.38 -8.32
N LEU A 537 -26.83 -13.85 -9.18
CA LEU A 537 -26.69 -14.35 -10.55
C LEU A 537 -26.12 -15.78 -10.54
N SER A 538 -25.12 -16.03 -9.70
CA SER A 538 -24.49 -17.34 -9.52
C SER A 538 -25.48 -18.39 -9.02
N SER A 539 -26.27 -18.09 -7.99
CA SER A 539 -27.28 -19.01 -7.46
C SER A 539 -28.41 -19.26 -8.45
N TRP A 540 -28.85 -18.24 -9.20
CA TRP A 540 -29.86 -18.41 -10.24
C TRP A 540 -29.39 -19.30 -11.40
N VAL A 541 -28.17 -19.08 -11.90
CA VAL A 541 -27.56 -19.94 -12.94
C VAL A 541 -27.37 -21.36 -12.40
N TYR A 542 -26.87 -21.52 -11.17
CA TYR A 542 -26.68 -22.82 -10.53
C TYR A 542 -27.99 -23.61 -10.44
N GLN A 543 -29.06 -22.99 -9.96
CA GLN A 543 -30.37 -23.66 -9.79
C GLN A 543 -31.04 -23.99 -11.14
N SER A 544 -30.83 -23.15 -12.16
CA SER A 544 -31.46 -23.31 -13.47
C SER A 544 -30.71 -24.31 -14.38
N PHE A 545 -29.38 -24.35 -14.30
CA PHE A 545 -28.54 -25.06 -15.28
C PHE A 545 -27.33 -25.83 -14.68
N GLY A 546 -27.17 -25.82 -13.36
CA GLY A 546 -26.10 -26.54 -12.65
C GLY A 546 -24.72 -25.85 -12.66
N PHE A 547 -23.79 -26.41 -11.89
CA PHE A 547 -22.50 -25.76 -11.59
C PHE A 547 -21.67 -25.37 -12.81
N ARG A 548 -21.59 -26.21 -13.87
CA ARG A 548 -20.79 -25.91 -15.08
C ARG A 548 -21.17 -24.58 -15.73
N MET A 549 -22.45 -24.21 -15.67
CA MET A 549 -22.94 -23.02 -16.33
C MET A 549 -22.62 -21.74 -15.56
N VAL A 550 -22.35 -21.81 -14.25
CA VAL A 550 -21.95 -20.65 -13.44
C VAL A 550 -20.66 -20.00 -13.97
N PRO A 551 -19.51 -20.71 -14.08
CA PRO A 551 -18.30 -20.15 -14.65
C PRO A 551 -18.38 -19.96 -16.17
N ALA A 552 -19.24 -20.70 -16.89
CA ALA A 552 -19.49 -20.45 -18.31
C ALA A 552 -20.14 -19.07 -18.54
N VAL A 553 -21.21 -18.77 -17.80
CA VAL A 553 -21.90 -17.46 -17.86
C VAL A 553 -20.97 -16.34 -17.37
N ALA A 554 -20.19 -16.57 -16.32
CA ALA A 554 -19.17 -15.61 -15.87
C ALA A 554 -18.11 -15.33 -16.96
N ALA A 555 -17.64 -16.36 -17.67
CA ALA A 555 -16.73 -16.21 -18.80
C ALA A 555 -17.36 -15.42 -19.97
N THR A 556 -18.63 -15.69 -20.29
CA THR A 556 -19.37 -14.93 -21.32
C THR A 556 -19.56 -13.46 -20.94
N ILE A 557 -19.90 -13.17 -19.68
CA ILE A 557 -20.03 -11.80 -19.16
C ILE A 557 -18.69 -11.07 -19.23
N LEU A 558 -17.60 -11.71 -18.78
CA LEU A 558 -16.26 -11.12 -18.81
C LEU A 558 -15.79 -10.83 -20.24
N CYS A 559 -15.94 -11.80 -21.16
CA CYS A 559 -15.54 -11.65 -22.55
C CYS A 559 -16.40 -10.61 -23.29
N GLY A 560 -17.72 -10.63 -23.11
CA GLY A 560 -18.63 -9.65 -23.71
C GLY A 560 -18.39 -8.23 -23.21
N ALA A 561 -18.13 -8.06 -21.91
CA ALA A 561 -17.77 -6.77 -21.34
C ALA A 561 -16.41 -6.26 -21.86
N ALA A 562 -15.40 -7.12 -21.95
CA ALA A 562 -14.10 -6.75 -22.51
C ALA A 562 -14.22 -6.30 -23.98
N LEU A 563 -14.94 -7.05 -24.82
CA LEU A 563 -15.20 -6.65 -26.21
C LEU A 563 -15.94 -5.32 -26.32
N ALA A 564 -16.96 -5.09 -25.47
CA ALA A 564 -17.70 -3.83 -25.45
C ALA A 564 -16.82 -2.64 -25.00
N ILE A 565 -15.89 -2.85 -24.06
CA ILE A 565 -14.95 -1.81 -23.61
C ILE A 565 -13.94 -1.47 -24.71
N GLU A 566 -13.38 -2.46 -25.40
CA GLU A 566 -12.46 -2.19 -26.51
C GLU A 566 -13.18 -1.50 -27.70
N MET A 567 -14.47 -1.76 -27.92
CA MET A 567 -15.28 -1.00 -28.88
C MET A 567 -15.48 0.47 -28.47
N ILE A 568 -15.60 0.76 -27.17
CA ILE A 568 -15.70 2.14 -26.65
C ILE A 568 -14.36 2.86 -26.85
N ASP A 569 -13.25 2.25 -26.42
CA ASP A 569 -11.91 2.82 -26.58
C ASP A 569 -11.54 3.01 -28.07
N SER A 570 -11.98 2.14 -28.98
CA SER A 570 -11.78 2.31 -30.43
C SER A 570 -12.63 3.41 -31.07
N GLY A 571 -13.60 3.97 -30.35
CA GLY A 571 -14.46 5.08 -30.79
C GLY A 571 -14.00 6.45 -30.30
N GLU A 572 -13.01 6.52 -29.41
CA GLU A 572 -12.31 7.76 -29.07
C GLU A 572 -11.15 7.96 -30.06
N ASP A 573 -11.44 8.50 -31.24
CA ASP A 573 -10.43 8.88 -32.24
C ASP A 573 -9.40 9.84 -31.61
N VAL A 574 -8.20 9.33 -31.37
CA VAL A 574 -7.02 10.17 -31.10
C VAL A 574 -6.64 10.81 -32.44
N PRO A 575 -6.62 12.15 -32.56
CA PRO A 575 -6.21 12.78 -33.81
C PRO A 575 -4.76 12.39 -34.13
N PRO A 576 -4.42 12.16 -35.42
CA PRO A 576 -3.09 11.70 -35.81
C PRO A 576 -2.00 12.71 -35.39
N GLU A 577 -0.86 12.18 -34.93
CA GLU A 577 0.26 12.98 -34.39
C GLU A 577 0.87 13.97 -35.40
N ASP A 578 0.51 13.87 -36.69
CA ASP A 578 1.02 14.68 -37.79
C ASP A 578 0.41 16.11 -37.87
N GLU A 579 -0.69 16.41 -37.17
CA GLU A 579 -1.38 17.72 -37.24
C GLU A 579 -0.96 18.73 -36.16
N ILE A 580 0.01 18.39 -35.30
CA ILE A 580 0.53 19.27 -34.22
C ILE A 580 1.70 20.16 -34.72
N CYS A 581 2.19 19.92 -35.93
CA CYS A 581 3.32 20.65 -36.54
C CYS A 581 2.89 21.59 -37.67
N ASP A 582 1.93 22.48 -37.43
CA ASP A 582 1.76 23.78 -38.13
C ASP A 582 0.59 24.58 -37.52
N SER A 583 0.82 25.23 -36.37
CA SER A 583 -0.03 26.32 -35.87
C SER A 583 0.83 27.39 -35.20
N ASP A 584 1.08 28.49 -35.93
CA ASP A 584 1.57 29.76 -35.38
C ASP A 584 0.45 30.45 -34.56
N ASP A 585 0.02 29.83 -33.47
CA ASP A 585 -1.01 30.40 -32.59
C ASP A 585 -0.40 31.36 -31.56
N GLU A 586 -0.41 32.66 -31.91
CA GLU A 586 -0.39 33.77 -30.96
C GLU A 586 -1.66 33.77 -30.08
N ASP A 587 -1.79 32.84 -29.13
CA ASP A 587 -2.25 33.17 -27.77
C ASP A 587 -2.17 31.95 -26.83
N GLY A 588 -1.74 32.20 -25.58
CA GLY A 588 -1.30 31.13 -24.69
C GLY A 588 -2.42 30.28 -24.09
N GLN A 589 -2.47 28.99 -24.45
CA GLN A 589 -2.97 27.92 -23.56
C GLN A 589 -2.55 26.48 -23.94
N GLY A 590 -1.25 26.25 -24.16
CA GLY A 590 -0.65 24.91 -24.24
C GLY A 590 0.49 24.72 -23.24
N MET A 591 0.45 23.68 -22.40
CA MET A 591 1.57 23.36 -21.50
C MET A 591 2.70 22.65 -22.27
N GLU A 592 3.62 23.43 -22.85
CA GLU A 592 4.87 22.88 -23.39
C GLU A 592 5.69 22.19 -22.27
N GLN A 593 5.68 20.86 -22.24
CA GLN A 593 6.55 20.10 -21.35
C GLN A 593 8.00 20.14 -21.85
N GLY A 594 8.83 20.95 -21.20
CA GLY A 594 10.25 21.05 -21.54
C GLY A 594 11.05 21.89 -20.53
N PHE A 595 12.36 21.80 -20.64
CA PHE A 595 13.32 22.59 -19.84
C PHE A 595 14.17 23.46 -20.76
N SER A 596 14.44 24.69 -20.33
CA SER A 596 15.33 25.61 -21.03
C SER A 596 16.49 26.01 -20.14
N VAL A 597 17.66 26.29 -20.74
CA VAL A 597 18.78 26.90 -20.00
C VAL A 597 18.64 28.41 -20.05
N VAL A 598 18.71 29.02 -18.88
CA VAL A 598 18.58 30.45 -18.69
C VAL A 598 19.92 31.00 -18.23
N ARG A 599 20.39 32.07 -18.87
CA ARG A 599 21.57 32.85 -18.46
C ARG A 599 21.13 34.26 -18.07
N ARG A 600 21.51 34.72 -16.88
CA ARG A 600 21.33 36.12 -16.46
C ARG A 600 22.36 37.02 -17.13
N GLU A 601 22.09 38.32 -17.19
CA GLU A 601 23.07 39.32 -17.65
C GLU A 601 24.38 39.31 -16.81
N SER A 602 24.33 38.83 -15.55
CA SER A 602 25.50 38.59 -14.70
C SER A 602 26.41 37.44 -15.16
N GLY A 603 25.98 36.61 -16.11
CA GLY A 603 26.69 35.42 -16.58
C GLY A 603 26.30 34.12 -15.86
N ASP A 604 25.54 34.18 -14.77
CA ASP A 604 25.03 33.00 -14.06
C ASP A 604 24.07 32.18 -14.94
N MET A 605 24.14 30.85 -14.86
CA MET A 605 23.31 29.94 -15.66
C MET A 605 22.48 28.98 -14.79
N GLY A 606 21.25 28.70 -15.18
CA GLY A 606 20.36 27.72 -14.55
C GLY A 606 19.43 27.00 -15.54
N ILE A 607 18.73 25.97 -15.07
CA ILE A 607 17.78 25.19 -15.89
C ILE A 607 16.39 25.35 -15.29
N PHE A 608 15.42 25.76 -16.11
CA PHE A 608 14.06 26.07 -15.68
C PHE A 608 13.03 25.39 -16.59
N PRO A 609 11.94 24.84 -16.04
CA PRO A 609 10.79 24.41 -16.84
C PRO A 609 10.22 25.58 -17.66
N LYS A 610 9.89 25.32 -18.93
CA LYS A 610 9.37 26.32 -19.89
C LYS A 610 8.19 27.12 -19.33
N GLN A 611 7.28 26.47 -18.60
CA GLN A 611 6.09 27.06 -17.97
C GLN A 611 6.33 28.23 -16.99
N TYR A 612 7.59 28.51 -16.59
CA TYR A 612 7.94 29.62 -15.70
C TYR A 612 8.60 30.81 -16.42
N LEU A 613 8.78 30.72 -17.74
CA LEU A 613 9.43 31.72 -18.59
C LEU A 613 8.45 32.21 -19.64
N ARG A 614 8.41 33.53 -19.88
CA ARG A 614 7.67 34.11 -21.02
C ARG A 614 8.66 34.61 -22.06
N SER A 615 8.56 34.11 -23.29
CA SER A 615 9.35 34.61 -24.42
C SER A 615 9.03 36.09 -24.67
N GLU A 616 10.08 36.90 -24.82
CA GLU A 616 10.02 38.26 -25.34
C GLU A 616 10.65 38.23 -26.74
N THR A 617 9.79 38.10 -27.76
CA THR A 617 10.20 38.37 -29.14
C THR A 617 10.57 39.84 -29.26
N ASN A 618 11.83 40.12 -29.61
CA ASN A 618 12.25 41.48 -29.92
C ASN A 618 11.49 41.97 -31.16
N GLY A 619 10.84 43.13 -31.06
CA GLY A 619 10.46 43.94 -32.21
C GLY A 619 11.65 44.69 -32.82
#